data_AF-A0A0E9N6N5-F1
#
_entry.id   AF-A0A0E9N6N5-F1
#
_cell.length_a   1.000
_cell.length_b   1.000
_cell.length_c   1.000
_cell.angle_alpha   90.00
_cell.angle_beta   90.00
_cell.angle_gamma   90.00
#
_symmetry.space_group_name_H-M   'P 1'
#
loop_
_entity.id
_entity.type
_entity.pdbx_description
1 polymer ?
#
loop_
_entity_poly.entity_id
_entity_poly.type
_entity_poly.pdbx_seq_one_letter_code
_entity_poly.pdbx_strand_id
1 'polypeptide(L)'
;MIEMDILLQAYRHMCAVKHMAATYEANRQICSYVHSTSRGHEAIQLAVGMQLDPADYVSPYYRDESMLLGMGFSPAQLMLQLLAKADDPFTAGREYYAHPNIRSTDFPTIIHQSSATGMQAIPTTGIAQGLRFYEDHDRNRLRLTHHGEMPLVVCSLGDASITEGEVGEALQMAILKQLPILYLVQDNRWGISVQAKESRKMDAWEFAAGFPGLRREKVNGSDFEASYQMVAE
;
A
#
# COMPACT_ATOMS: atom_id res chain seq x y z
N MET A 1 17.65 16.95 2.66
CA MET A 1 18.33 16.14 1.63
C MET A 1 18.19 14.70 2.07
N ILE A 2 17.71 13.80 1.22
CA ILE A 2 17.54 12.38 1.57
C ILE A 2 18.93 11.76 1.75
N GLU A 3 19.10 10.91 2.77
CA GLU A 3 20.37 10.25 3.03
C GLU A 3 20.76 9.32 1.89
N MET A 4 22.06 9.25 1.57
CA MET A 4 22.57 8.43 0.47
C MET A 4 22.23 6.95 0.65
N ASP A 5 22.22 6.45 1.88
CA ASP A 5 21.91 5.05 2.16
C ASP A 5 20.46 4.69 1.81
N ILE A 6 19.52 5.60 2.04
CA ILE A 6 18.11 5.46 1.63
C ILE A 6 18.02 5.38 0.10
N LEU A 7 18.72 6.27 -0.62
CA LEU A 7 18.73 6.27 -2.09
C LEU A 7 19.33 4.99 -2.66
N LEU A 8 20.45 4.51 -2.08
CA LEU A 8 21.08 3.26 -2.47
C LEU A 8 20.19 2.04 -2.21
N GLN A 9 19.49 2.03 -1.07
CA GLN A 9 18.54 0.97 -0.73
C GLN A 9 17.35 0.96 -1.71
N ALA A 10 16.75 2.12 -1.97
CA ALA A 10 15.67 2.25 -2.94
C ALA A 10 16.09 1.77 -4.33
N TYR A 11 17.27 2.19 -4.82
CA TYR A 11 17.81 1.74 -6.10
C TYR A 11 18.00 0.21 -6.16
N ARG A 12 18.54 -0.39 -5.10
CA ARG A 12 18.70 -1.85 -5.01
C ARG A 12 17.36 -2.56 -5.03
N HIS A 13 16.36 -2.06 -4.32
CA HIS A 13 15.01 -2.63 -4.35
C HIS A 13 14.35 -2.50 -5.72
N MET A 14 14.45 -1.35 -6.40
CA MET A 14 13.95 -1.20 -7.78
C MET A 14 14.60 -2.22 -8.73
N CYS A 15 15.91 -2.42 -8.58
CA CYS A 15 16.63 -3.44 -9.34
C CYS A 15 16.14 -4.86 -8.99
N ALA A 16 15.93 -5.18 -7.72
CA ALA A 16 15.41 -6.47 -7.28
C ALA A 16 14.02 -6.75 -7.85
N VAL A 17 13.08 -5.80 -7.73
CA VAL A 17 11.72 -5.89 -8.26
C VAL A 17 11.73 -6.13 -9.77
N LYS A 18 12.56 -5.38 -10.51
CA LYS A 18 12.70 -5.57 -11.96
C LYS A 18 13.16 -6.99 -12.32
N HIS A 19 14.11 -7.54 -11.56
CA HIS A 19 14.59 -8.92 -11.78
C HIS A 19 13.57 -9.97 -11.35
N MET A 20 12.84 -9.73 -10.25
CA MET A 20 11.73 -10.58 -9.83
C MET A 20 10.66 -10.65 -10.91
N ALA A 21 10.19 -9.51 -11.41
CA ALA A 21 9.22 -9.43 -12.50
C ALA A 21 9.68 -10.18 -13.76
N ALA A 22 10.93 -10.01 -14.18
CA ALA A 22 11.48 -10.75 -15.32
C ALA A 22 11.54 -12.26 -15.07
N THR A 23 11.88 -12.66 -13.84
CA THR A 23 11.93 -14.07 -13.43
C THR A 23 10.55 -14.70 -13.42
N TYR A 24 9.54 -13.98 -12.90
CA TYR A 24 8.17 -14.46 -12.85
C TYR A 24 7.59 -14.64 -14.25
N GLU A 25 7.81 -13.69 -15.17
CA GLU A 25 7.33 -13.83 -16.55
C GLU A 25 8.03 -14.98 -17.28
N ALA A 26 9.36 -15.12 -17.14
CA ALA A 26 10.12 -16.20 -17.75
C ALA A 26 9.73 -17.61 -17.22
N ASN A 27 9.16 -17.67 -16.02
CA ASN A 27 8.75 -18.90 -15.35
C ASN A 27 7.25 -18.96 -15.07
N ARG A 28 6.44 -18.22 -15.84
CA ARG A 28 4.98 -18.11 -15.64
C ARG A 28 4.27 -19.45 -15.61
N GLN A 29 4.79 -20.45 -16.32
CA GLN A 29 4.26 -21.82 -16.39
C GLN A 29 4.38 -22.60 -15.07
N ILE A 30 5.26 -22.15 -14.17
CA ILE A 30 5.47 -22.74 -12.83
C ILE A 30 4.65 -22.00 -11.78
N CYS A 31 4.25 -20.75 -12.05
CA CYS A 31 3.45 -19.94 -11.15
C CYS A 31 2.02 -20.49 -11.08
N SER A 32 1.45 -20.54 -9.87
CA SER A 32 0.09 -21.07 -9.66
C SER A 32 -1.01 -20.07 -10.05
N TYR A 33 -0.70 -18.77 -10.02
CA TYR A 33 -1.67 -17.70 -10.22
C TYR A 33 -1.17 -16.62 -11.19
N VAL A 34 -2.09 -15.78 -11.64
CA VAL A 34 -1.78 -14.52 -12.30
C VAL A 34 -1.02 -13.63 -11.32
N HIS A 35 0.11 -13.06 -11.75
CA HIS A 35 0.87 -12.11 -10.96
C HIS A 35 0.80 -10.72 -11.60
N SER A 36 0.46 -9.71 -10.81
CA SER A 36 0.61 -8.30 -11.21
C SER A 36 1.90 -7.78 -10.61
N THR A 37 2.80 -7.28 -11.45
CA THR A 37 4.04 -6.66 -10.97
C THR A 37 3.81 -5.18 -10.69
N SER A 38 4.63 -4.59 -9.82
CA SER A 38 4.64 -3.15 -9.53
C SER A 38 5.40 -2.35 -10.59
N ARG A 39 5.54 -2.87 -11.82
CA ARG A 39 6.35 -2.23 -12.86
C ARG A 39 5.83 -0.82 -13.17
N GLY A 40 6.71 0.17 -13.02
CA GLY A 40 6.41 1.60 -13.17
C GLY A 40 5.86 2.28 -11.92
N HIS A 41 5.61 1.54 -10.84
CA HIS A 41 5.09 2.01 -9.56
C HIS A 41 6.12 1.87 -8.41
N GLU A 42 7.34 1.39 -8.72
CA GLU A 42 8.32 1.00 -7.71
C GLU A 42 8.72 2.17 -6.80
N ALA A 43 8.89 3.37 -7.36
CA ALA A 43 9.37 4.53 -6.62
C ALA A 43 8.41 5.00 -5.53
N ILE A 44 7.15 5.30 -5.85
CA ILE A 44 6.15 5.70 -4.84
C ILE A 44 5.88 4.60 -3.81
N GLN A 45 5.84 3.33 -4.23
CA GLN A 45 5.63 2.22 -3.33
C GLN A 45 6.79 2.03 -2.34
N LEU A 46 8.04 2.15 -2.81
CA LEU A 46 9.22 2.12 -1.94
C LEU A 46 9.28 3.34 -1.03
N ALA A 47 8.92 4.53 -1.54
CA ALA A 47 8.87 5.75 -0.76
C ALA A 47 7.94 5.63 0.46
N VAL A 48 6.79 4.96 0.29
CA VAL A 48 5.88 4.63 1.39
C VAL A 48 6.44 3.50 2.24
N GLY A 49 6.77 2.35 1.64
CA GLY A 49 7.16 1.16 2.39
C GLY A 49 8.40 1.35 3.28
N MET A 50 9.36 2.16 2.85
CA MET A 50 10.59 2.44 3.61
C MET A 50 10.38 3.38 4.80
N GLN A 51 9.21 4.02 4.91
CA GLN A 51 8.88 4.95 6.00
C GLN A 51 7.86 4.37 7.00
N LEU A 52 7.36 3.16 6.76
CA LEU A 52 6.43 2.49 7.67
C LEU A 52 7.16 1.85 8.85
N ASP A 53 6.61 2.06 10.05
CA ASP A 53 7.05 1.47 11.30
C ASP A 53 6.28 0.17 11.60
N PRO A 54 6.88 -0.81 12.31
CA PRO A 54 6.15 -2.00 12.78
C PRO A 54 4.90 -1.74 13.65
N ALA A 55 4.69 -0.53 14.14
CA ALA A 55 3.48 -0.07 14.80
C ALA A 55 2.35 0.28 13.83
N ASP A 56 2.66 0.56 12.57
CA ASP A 56 1.70 0.99 11.56
C ASP A 56 0.86 -0.18 11.02
N TYR A 57 -0.18 0.20 10.30
CA TYR A 57 -1.09 -0.71 9.61
C TYR A 57 -1.12 -0.39 8.14
N VAL A 58 -1.17 -1.41 7.29
CA VAL A 58 -1.23 -1.22 5.85
C VAL A 58 -2.19 -2.20 5.19
N SER A 59 -2.89 -1.70 4.19
CA SER A 59 -3.62 -2.50 3.21
C SER A 59 -3.01 -2.31 1.82
N PRO A 60 -2.06 -3.17 1.44
CA PRO A 60 -1.43 -3.13 0.14
C PRO A 60 -2.43 -3.45 -0.97
N TYR A 61 -2.26 -2.82 -2.11
CA TYR A 61 -2.96 -3.18 -3.33
C TYR A 61 -2.33 -4.41 -3.98
N TYR A 62 -3.04 -5.11 -4.87
CA TYR A 62 -2.57 -6.37 -5.50
C TYR A 62 -1.29 -6.24 -6.35
N ARG A 63 -0.72 -5.03 -6.46
CA ARG A 63 0.51 -4.73 -7.19
C ARG A 63 1.54 -3.98 -6.34
N ASP A 64 1.46 -4.12 -5.01
CA ASP A 64 2.31 -3.41 -4.06
C ASP A 64 3.53 -4.21 -3.59
N GLU A 65 4.08 -5.05 -4.45
CA GLU A 65 5.28 -5.86 -4.12
C GLU A 65 6.50 -4.99 -3.79
N SER A 66 6.63 -3.80 -4.40
CA SER A 66 7.71 -2.87 -4.05
C SER A 66 7.50 -2.26 -2.67
N MET A 67 6.24 -2.04 -2.26
CA MET A 67 5.93 -1.57 -0.90
C MET A 67 6.30 -2.65 0.13
N LEU A 68 5.99 -3.92 -0.16
CA LEU A 68 6.38 -5.04 0.69
C LEU A 68 7.92 -5.14 0.83
N LEU A 69 8.67 -4.99 -0.26
CA LEU A 69 10.13 -4.93 -0.19
C LEU A 69 10.62 -3.73 0.62
N GLY A 70 9.99 -2.57 0.46
CA GLY A 70 10.31 -1.35 1.23
C GLY A 70 10.12 -1.53 2.73
N MET A 71 9.08 -2.28 3.15
CA MET A 71 8.84 -2.65 4.54
C MET A 71 9.83 -3.69 5.09
N GLY A 72 10.70 -4.26 4.24
CA GLY A 72 11.74 -5.20 4.64
C GLY A 72 11.45 -6.68 4.39
N PHE A 73 10.33 -7.03 3.72
CA PHE A 73 10.12 -8.41 3.27
C PHE A 73 11.16 -8.79 2.21
N SER A 74 11.67 -10.01 2.26
CA SER A 74 12.66 -10.49 1.29
C SER A 74 12.00 -10.94 -0.03
N PRO A 75 12.72 -10.87 -1.17
CA PRO A 75 12.26 -11.44 -2.44
C PRO A 75 11.85 -12.91 -2.32
N ALA A 76 12.54 -13.69 -1.48
CA ALA A 76 12.22 -15.09 -1.23
C ALA A 76 10.84 -15.25 -0.57
N GLN A 77 10.53 -14.45 0.45
CA GLN A 77 9.22 -14.46 1.11
C GLN A 77 8.09 -14.12 0.14
N LEU A 78 8.27 -13.11 -0.71
CA LEU A 78 7.28 -12.77 -1.74
C LEU A 78 7.08 -13.92 -2.73
N MET A 79 8.17 -14.58 -3.14
CA MET A 79 8.12 -15.73 -4.05
C MET A 79 7.42 -16.95 -3.43
N LEU A 80 7.50 -17.16 -2.11
CA LEU A 80 6.76 -18.23 -1.43
C LEU A 80 5.25 -18.06 -1.58
N GLN A 81 4.75 -16.83 -1.47
CA GLN A 81 3.32 -16.53 -1.73
C GLN A 81 2.95 -16.78 -3.19
N LEU A 82 3.78 -16.30 -4.14
CA LEU A 82 3.56 -16.51 -5.57
C LEU A 82 3.41 -18.00 -5.94
N LEU A 83 4.21 -18.85 -5.30
CA LEU A 83 4.25 -20.29 -5.54
C LEU A 83 3.33 -21.10 -4.61
N ALA A 84 2.47 -20.42 -3.84
CA ALA A 84 1.54 -21.01 -2.88
C ALA A 84 2.19 -22.04 -1.95
N LYS A 85 3.36 -21.69 -1.39
CA LYS A 85 4.09 -22.59 -0.48
C LYS A 85 3.51 -22.55 0.92
N ALA A 86 3.58 -23.69 1.62
CA ALA A 86 3.17 -23.78 3.03
C ALA A 86 3.96 -22.85 3.95
N ASP A 87 5.22 -22.57 3.60
CA ASP A 87 6.10 -21.68 4.37
C ASP A 87 5.94 -20.19 3.98
N ASP A 88 4.97 -19.84 3.12
CA ASP A 88 4.57 -18.45 2.88
C ASP A 88 4.24 -17.76 4.22
N PRO A 89 4.96 -16.69 4.62
CA PRO A 89 4.79 -16.05 5.92
C PRO A 89 3.46 -15.31 6.06
N PHE A 90 2.76 -15.06 4.95
CA PHE A 90 1.49 -14.33 4.97
C PHE A 90 0.34 -15.29 5.25
N THR A 91 0.12 -16.26 4.37
CA THR A 91 -1.13 -17.01 4.35
C THR A 91 -0.94 -18.53 4.25
N ALA A 92 0.31 -19.00 4.29
CA ALA A 92 0.67 -20.39 4.01
C ALA A 92 0.11 -20.87 2.66
N GLY A 93 0.13 -20.01 1.64
CA GLY A 93 -0.29 -20.31 0.28
C GLY A 93 -1.81 -20.35 0.06
N ARG A 94 -2.60 -19.75 0.95
CA ARG A 94 -4.07 -19.72 0.84
C ARG A 94 -4.60 -18.57 0.00
N GLU A 95 -3.82 -17.50 -0.12
CA GLU A 95 -4.19 -16.31 -0.86
C GLU A 95 -3.31 -16.10 -2.11
N TYR A 96 -3.80 -15.24 -3.01
CA TYR A 96 -3.11 -14.85 -4.23
C TYR A 96 -1.79 -14.14 -3.96
N TYR A 97 -0.92 -14.09 -4.98
CA TYR A 97 0.27 -13.23 -4.94
C TYR A 97 -0.11 -11.78 -4.66
N ALA A 98 0.72 -11.10 -3.86
CA ALA A 98 0.49 -9.72 -3.42
C ALA A 98 -0.87 -9.51 -2.72
N HIS A 99 -1.42 -10.56 -2.09
CA HIS A 99 -2.50 -10.48 -1.08
C HIS A 99 -1.95 -10.87 0.31
N PRO A 100 -0.95 -10.14 0.83
CA PRO A 100 -0.37 -10.42 2.14
C PRO A 100 -1.40 -10.25 3.26
N ASN A 101 -1.28 -11.07 4.30
CA ASN A 101 -1.94 -10.86 5.59
C ASN A 101 -0.93 -11.25 6.66
N ILE A 102 -0.59 -10.35 7.56
CA ILE A 102 0.39 -10.66 8.61
C ILE A 102 0.11 -9.86 9.86
N ARG A 103 0.25 -10.54 11.00
CA ARG A 103 0.30 -9.92 12.31
C ARG A 103 1.70 -10.18 12.88
N SER A 104 2.55 -9.17 12.86
CA SER A 104 3.95 -9.26 13.27
C SER A 104 4.30 -8.15 14.25
N THR A 105 5.34 -8.39 15.06
CA THR A 105 6.01 -7.32 15.82
C THR A 105 7.09 -6.62 15.01
N ASP A 106 7.53 -7.22 13.92
CA ASP A 106 8.73 -6.78 13.18
C ASP A 106 8.37 -6.02 11.89
N PHE A 107 7.10 -6.07 11.48
CA PHE A 107 6.57 -5.42 10.29
C PHE A 107 5.24 -4.72 10.61
N PRO A 108 4.83 -3.73 9.80
CA PRO A 108 3.48 -3.19 9.88
C PRO A 108 2.43 -4.30 9.83
N THR A 109 1.34 -4.13 10.57
CA THR A 109 0.25 -5.12 10.53
C THR A 109 -0.48 -5.01 9.19
N ILE A 110 -0.56 -6.12 8.47
CA ILE A 110 -1.24 -6.20 7.17
C ILE A 110 -2.54 -6.96 7.34
N ILE A 111 -3.68 -6.29 7.12
CA ILE A 111 -4.97 -6.97 7.17
C ILE A 111 -5.17 -7.86 5.96
N HIS A 112 -6.16 -8.75 6.04
CA HIS A 112 -6.54 -9.59 4.92
C HIS A 112 -6.94 -8.73 3.72
N GLN A 113 -6.41 -9.08 2.55
CA GLN A 113 -6.67 -8.36 1.30
C GLN A 113 -7.71 -9.11 0.46
N SER A 114 -8.69 -8.37 -0.04
CA SER A 114 -9.66 -8.88 -1.02
C SER A 114 -9.16 -8.59 -2.44
N SER A 115 -9.44 -9.51 -3.38
CA SER A 115 -9.21 -9.25 -4.80
C SER A 115 -10.20 -8.25 -5.40
N ALA A 116 -11.32 -7.98 -4.72
CA ALA A 116 -12.27 -6.96 -5.14
C ALA A 116 -11.68 -5.57 -4.87
N THR A 117 -11.38 -4.83 -5.94
CA THR A 117 -10.73 -3.52 -5.87
C THR A 117 -11.62 -2.49 -5.20
N GLY A 118 -11.09 -1.71 -4.26
CA GLY A 118 -11.86 -0.69 -3.51
C GLY A 118 -12.33 -1.20 -2.15
N MET A 119 -12.64 -2.50 -2.03
CA MET A 119 -13.19 -3.12 -0.83
C MET A 119 -12.28 -3.04 0.40
N GLN A 120 -10.97 -2.84 0.21
CA GLN A 120 -10.06 -2.62 1.34
C GLN A 120 -10.26 -1.25 2.00
N ALA A 121 -10.88 -0.27 1.34
CA ALA A 121 -10.99 1.09 1.84
C ALA A 121 -11.72 1.15 3.20
N ILE A 122 -12.96 0.65 3.26
CA ILE A 122 -13.76 0.64 4.50
C ILE A 122 -13.07 -0.06 5.68
N PRO A 123 -12.62 -1.33 5.58
CA PRO A 123 -11.99 -2.00 6.73
C PRO A 123 -10.70 -1.30 7.16
N THR A 124 -9.93 -0.74 6.23
CA THR A 124 -8.70 0.01 6.54
C THR A 124 -9.01 1.31 7.28
N THR A 125 -10.03 2.06 6.86
CA THR A 125 -10.54 3.23 7.59
C THR A 125 -11.03 2.84 8.98
N GLY A 126 -11.66 1.68 9.12
CA GLY A 126 -12.09 1.12 10.40
C GLY A 126 -10.94 0.87 11.38
N ILE A 127 -9.76 0.46 10.89
CA ILE A 127 -8.55 0.35 11.72
C ILE A 127 -8.16 1.73 12.24
N ALA A 128 -8.11 2.74 11.37
CA ALA A 128 -7.75 4.10 11.76
C ALA A 128 -8.74 4.66 12.80
N GLN A 129 -10.02 4.32 12.67
CA GLN A 129 -11.04 4.63 13.67
C GLN A 129 -10.77 3.92 15.00
N GLY A 130 -10.35 2.65 14.98
CA GLY A 130 -9.92 1.92 16.16
C GLY A 130 -8.72 2.55 16.85
N LEU A 131 -7.73 3.03 16.09
CA LEU A 131 -6.57 3.75 16.63
C LEU A 131 -6.98 5.05 17.31
N ARG A 132 -7.82 5.87 16.65
CA ARG A 132 -8.37 7.10 17.25
C ARG A 132 -9.17 6.79 18.52
N PHE A 133 -9.99 5.73 18.51
CA PHE A 133 -10.74 5.32 19.69
C PHE A 133 -9.81 4.98 20.87
N TYR A 134 -8.73 4.22 20.65
CA TYR A 134 -7.78 3.91 21.71
C TYR A 134 -6.98 5.12 22.16
N GLU A 135 -6.64 6.05 21.26
CA GLU A 135 -6.00 7.31 21.64
C GLU A 135 -6.85 8.09 22.65
N ASP A 136 -8.16 8.17 22.40
CA ASP A 136 -9.10 8.92 23.24
C ASP A 136 -9.45 8.21 24.56
N HIS A 137 -9.42 6.87 24.60
CA HIS A 137 -9.98 6.09 25.73
C HIS A 137 -8.98 5.19 26.47
N ASP A 138 -7.98 4.63 25.79
CA ASP A 138 -7.02 3.69 26.38
C ASP A 138 -5.72 3.63 25.57
N ARG A 139 -4.88 4.67 25.74
CA ARG A 139 -3.64 4.82 24.98
C ARG A 139 -2.63 3.68 25.23
N ASN A 140 -2.76 2.93 26.32
CA ASN A 140 -1.88 1.80 26.63
C ASN A 140 -2.05 0.62 25.66
N ARG A 141 -3.13 0.59 24.88
CA ARG A 141 -3.38 -0.42 23.84
C ARG A 141 -2.69 -0.10 22.52
N LEU A 142 -2.17 1.11 22.37
CA LEU A 142 -1.48 1.53 21.18
C LEU A 142 0.00 1.18 21.26
N ARG A 143 0.52 0.64 20.17
CA ARG A 143 1.95 0.56 19.95
C ARG A 143 2.39 1.88 19.35
N LEU A 144 3.30 2.58 20.00
CA LEU A 144 3.93 3.77 19.43
C LEU A 144 5.04 3.35 18.46
N THR A 145 5.32 4.21 17.49
CA THR A 145 6.46 4.03 16.57
C THR A 145 7.79 4.05 17.34
N HIS A 146 8.88 3.65 16.69
CA HIS A 146 10.22 3.76 17.28
C HIS A 146 10.62 5.20 17.68
N HIS A 147 9.94 6.21 17.13
CA HIS A 147 10.11 7.63 17.50
C HIS A 147 9.14 8.11 18.59
N GLY A 148 8.28 7.23 19.12
CA GLY A 148 7.29 7.56 20.14
C GLY A 148 6.03 8.23 19.57
N GLU A 149 5.80 8.13 18.27
CA GLU A 149 4.67 8.73 17.57
C GLU A 149 3.47 7.77 17.53
N MET A 150 2.30 8.33 17.23
CA MET A 150 1.09 7.54 17.05
C MET A 150 1.19 6.75 15.73
N PRO A 151 0.73 5.48 15.71
CA PRO A 151 0.75 4.68 14.50
C PRO A 151 -0.19 5.27 13.44
N LEU A 152 0.17 5.11 12.17
CA LEU A 152 -0.66 5.49 11.03
C LEU A 152 -1.25 4.27 10.33
N VAL A 153 -2.25 4.52 9.49
CA VAL A 153 -2.84 3.51 8.62
C VAL A 153 -2.65 3.90 7.16
N VAL A 154 -2.16 2.99 6.33
CA VAL A 154 -2.06 3.18 4.87
C VAL A 154 -3.07 2.31 4.15
N CYS A 155 -3.88 2.93 3.30
CA CYS A 155 -4.75 2.24 2.36
C CYS A 155 -4.25 2.49 0.93
N SER A 156 -3.74 1.47 0.27
CA SER A 156 -3.25 1.59 -1.11
C SER A 156 -4.31 1.16 -2.12
N LEU A 157 -4.46 1.95 -3.18
CA LEU A 157 -5.53 1.86 -4.17
C LEU A 157 -4.97 2.14 -5.58
N GLY A 158 -5.62 1.56 -6.60
CA GLY A 158 -5.45 2.00 -7.99
C GLY A 158 -6.45 3.09 -8.36
N ASP A 159 -6.16 3.94 -9.34
CA ASP A 159 -7.06 5.04 -9.72
C ASP A 159 -8.45 4.59 -10.19
N ALA A 160 -8.53 3.43 -10.84
CA ALA A 160 -9.82 2.87 -11.26
C ALA A 160 -10.75 2.55 -10.07
N SER A 161 -10.19 2.25 -8.89
CA SER A 161 -11.00 1.94 -7.70
C SER A 161 -11.66 3.17 -7.07
N ILE A 162 -11.26 4.38 -7.45
CA ILE A 162 -11.84 5.63 -6.92
C ILE A 162 -13.32 5.79 -7.25
N THR A 163 -13.80 5.14 -8.31
CA THR A 163 -15.22 5.18 -8.68
C THR A 163 -16.09 4.19 -7.90
N GLU A 164 -15.47 3.30 -7.10
CA GLU A 164 -16.21 2.36 -6.27
C GLU A 164 -16.83 3.07 -5.06
N GLY A 165 -18.06 2.69 -4.71
CA GLY A 165 -18.87 3.41 -3.72
C GLY A 165 -18.25 3.41 -2.32
N GLU A 166 -17.62 2.30 -1.95
CA GLU A 166 -16.97 2.12 -0.65
C GLU A 166 -15.77 3.06 -0.44
N VAL A 167 -15.10 3.49 -1.52
CA VAL A 167 -13.97 4.43 -1.41
C VAL A 167 -14.49 5.80 -1.00
N GLY A 168 -15.60 6.26 -1.59
CA GLY A 168 -16.25 7.51 -1.18
C GLY A 168 -16.73 7.47 0.28
N GLU A 169 -17.31 6.34 0.71
CA GLU A 169 -17.72 6.14 2.11
C GLU A 169 -16.53 6.21 3.07
N ALA A 170 -15.42 5.56 2.73
CA ALA A 170 -14.19 5.56 3.51
C ALA A 170 -13.59 6.97 3.66
N LEU A 171 -13.51 7.74 2.56
CA LEU A 171 -13.03 9.14 2.59
C LEU A 171 -13.92 10.00 3.49
N GLN A 172 -15.24 9.86 3.36
CA GLN A 172 -16.21 10.60 4.19
C GLN A 172 -16.03 10.30 5.68
N MET A 173 -15.87 9.03 6.05
CA MET A 173 -15.67 8.66 7.47
C MET A 173 -14.32 9.11 8.01
N ALA A 174 -13.25 9.03 7.22
CA ALA A 174 -11.93 9.50 7.63
C ALA A 174 -11.94 10.96 8.05
N ILE A 175 -12.66 11.81 7.32
CA ILE A 175 -12.74 13.24 7.61
C ILE A 175 -13.71 13.51 8.75
N LEU A 176 -14.90 12.89 8.73
CA LEU A 176 -15.89 13.07 9.78
C LEU A 176 -15.32 12.74 11.17
N LYS A 177 -14.41 11.77 11.24
CA LYS A 177 -13.78 11.30 12.48
C LYS A 177 -12.33 11.75 12.65
N GLN A 178 -11.80 12.54 11.71
CA GLN A 178 -10.41 13.02 11.72
C GLN A 178 -9.43 11.85 11.94
N LEU A 179 -9.46 10.82 11.09
CA LEU A 179 -8.73 9.58 11.30
C LEU A 179 -7.28 9.63 10.83
N PRO A 180 -6.35 8.91 11.49
CA PRO A 180 -4.93 8.84 11.11
C PRO A 180 -4.72 7.87 9.94
N ILE A 181 -5.18 8.23 8.75
CA ILE A 181 -5.11 7.38 7.55
C ILE A 181 -4.56 8.13 6.34
N LEU A 182 -3.62 7.48 5.64
CA LEU A 182 -3.11 7.85 4.32
C LEU A 182 -3.78 6.96 3.27
N TYR A 183 -4.47 7.59 2.32
CA TYR A 183 -4.94 6.90 1.11
C TYR A 183 -3.92 7.11 -0.02
N LEU A 184 -3.15 6.07 -0.34
CA LEU A 184 -2.21 6.08 -1.45
C LEU A 184 -2.95 5.66 -2.73
N VAL A 185 -3.20 6.60 -3.64
CA VAL A 185 -3.84 6.31 -4.92
C VAL A 185 -2.82 6.33 -6.05
N GLN A 186 -2.64 5.18 -6.69
CA GLN A 186 -1.67 4.98 -7.75
C GLN A 186 -2.34 5.13 -9.12
N ASP A 187 -2.23 6.33 -9.70
CA ASP A 187 -2.84 6.67 -10.99
C ASP A 187 -1.90 6.41 -12.16
N ASN A 188 -2.09 5.27 -12.82
CA ASN A 188 -1.42 4.95 -14.09
C ASN A 188 -2.32 5.16 -15.31
N ARG A 189 -3.54 5.67 -15.11
CA ARG A 189 -4.57 5.96 -16.12
C ARG A 189 -5.20 4.74 -16.79
N TRP A 190 -5.04 3.54 -16.24
CA TRP A 190 -5.56 2.30 -16.83
C TRP A 190 -6.15 1.34 -15.81
N GLY A 191 -7.39 0.91 -16.07
CA GLY A 191 -8.02 -0.26 -15.45
C GLY A 191 -8.02 -1.43 -16.43
N ILE A 192 -6.99 -2.27 -16.39
CA ILE A 192 -6.78 -3.41 -17.31
C ILE A 192 -6.76 -2.99 -18.79
N SER A 193 -7.93 -2.85 -19.43
CA SER A 193 -8.08 -2.41 -20.83
C SER A 193 -8.81 -1.08 -20.97
N VAL A 194 -9.36 -0.55 -19.89
CA VAL A 194 -10.17 0.67 -19.86
C VAL A 194 -9.28 1.86 -19.51
N GLN A 195 -9.29 2.90 -20.34
CA GLN A 195 -8.57 4.15 -20.08
C GLN A 195 -9.32 4.98 -19.04
N ALA A 196 -8.60 5.78 -18.25
CA ALA A 196 -9.20 6.69 -17.27
C ALA A 196 -10.33 7.55 -17.85
N LYS A 197 -10.20 8.04 -19.09
CA LYS A 197 -11.22 8.86 -19.77
C LYS A 197 -12.54 8.11 -20.06
N GLU A 198 -12.50 6.79 -20.06
CA GLU A 198 -13.65 5.91 -20.33
C GLU A 198 -14.37 5.51 -19.03
N SER A 199 -13.64 5.42 -17.91
CA SER A 199 -14.18 4.98 -16.62
C SER A 199 -14.51 6.12 -15.64
N ARG A 200 -13.85 7.28 -15.74
CA ARG A 200 -14.01 8.37 -14.77
C ARG A 200 -13.92 9.75 -15.41
N LYS A 201 -14.60 10.72 -14.80
CA LYS A 201 -14.62 12.12 -15.26
C LYS A 201 -13.50 12.98 -14.65
N MET A 202 -12.95 12.55 -13.53
CA MET A 202 -11.95 13.28 -12.75
C MET A 202 -10.90 12.32 -12.19
N ASP A 203 -9.74 12.82 -11.77
CA ASP A 203 -8.73 12.04 -11.05
C ASP A 203 -8.95 11.97 -9.55
N ALA A 204 -8.16 11.14 -8.87
CA ALA A 204 -8.29 10.91 -7.44
C ALA A 204 -8.11 12.20 -6.62
N TRP A 205 -7.20 13.08 -7.07
CA TRP A 205 -6.93 14.36 -6.42
C TRP A 205 -8.09 15.34 -6.61
N GLU A 206 -8.69 15.37 -7.80
CA GLU A 206 -9.90 16.14 -8.09
C GLU A 206 -11.12 15.60 -7.32
N PHE A 207 -11.29 14.27 -7.27
CA PHE A 207 -12.37 13.60 -6.54
C PHE A 207 -12.29 13.90 -5.03
N ALA A 208 -11.08 13.85 -4.46
CA ALA A 208 -10.82 14.20 -3.07
C ALA A 208 -11.25 15.64 -2.71
N ALA A 209 -11.33 16.56 -3.67
CA ALA A 209 -11.80 17.92 -3.43
C ALA A 209 -13.28 17.97 -3.01
N GLY A 210 -14.06 16.94 -3.32
CA GLY A 210 -15.45 16.79 -2.89
C GLY A 210 -15.62 16.51 -1.39
N PHE A 211 -14.52 16.31 -0.66
CA PHE A 211 -14.52 16.00 0.76
C PHE A 211 -13.79 17.10 1.56
N PRO A 212 -14.49 18.16 2.00
CA PRO A 212 -13.87 19.29 2.68
C PRO A 212 -13.12 18.88 3.94
N GLY A 213 -11.84 19.25 4.03
CA GLY A 213 -10.96 18.90 5.15
C GLY A 213 -10.01 17.73 4.89
N LEU A 214 -10.15 17.03 3.75
CA LEU A 214 -9.16 16.05 3.33
C LEU A 214 -7.92 16.77 2.80
N ARG A 215 -6.76 16.57 3.44
CA ARG A 215 -5.47 16.95 2.85
C ARG A 215 -5.26 16.09 1.60
N ARG A 216 -4.90 16.74 0.50
CA ARG A 216 -4.71 16.08 -0.80
C ARG A 216 -3.43 16.59 -1.45
N GLU A 217 -2.52 15.68 -1.73
CA GLU A 217 -1.26 15.95 -2.41
C GLU A 217 -1.18 15.16 -3.71
N LYS A 218 -0.32 15.60 -4.63
CA LYS A 218 -0.10 14.92 -5.91
C LYS A 218 1.37 15.02 -6.30
N VAL A 219 2.00 13.88 -6.55
CA VAL A 219 3.41 13.77 -6.94
C VAL A 219 3.59 12.94 -8.20
N ASN A 220 4.71 13.15 -8.89
CA ASN A 220 5.20 12.21 -9.87
C ASN A 220 5.65 10.93 -9.16
N GLY A 221 4.81 9.89 -9.14
CA GLY A 221 5.10 8.64 -8.44
C GLY A 221 6.28 7.81 -8.98
N SER A 222 6.88 8.23 -10.10
CA SER A 222 8.13 7.65 -10.61
C SER A 222 9.38 8.42 -10.17
N ASP A 223 9.21 9.58 -9.52
CA ASP A 223 10.28 10.33 -8.87
C ASP A 223 10.35 9.90 -7.41
N PHE A 224 11.37 9.10 -7.06
CA PHE A 224 11.52 8.57 -5.71
C PHE A 224 11.78 9.69 -4.70
N GLU A 225 12.63 10.67 -5.01
CA GLU A 225 13.00 11.70 -4.04
C GLU A 225 11.80 12.59 -3.71
N ALA A 226 11.05 13.02 -4.74
CA ALA A 226 9.84 13.79 -4.55
C ALA A 226 8.77 13.00 -3.78
N SER A 227 8.61 11.71 -4.10
CA SER A 227 7.67 10.83 -3.42
C SER A 227 8.05 10.62 -1.94
N TYR A 228 9.33 10.37 -1.66
CA TYR A 228 9.84 10.12 -0.32
C TYR A 228 9.64 11.35 0.58
N GLN A 229 9.96 12.54 0.06
CA GLN A 229 9.76 13.80 0.80
C GLN A 229 8.28 14.07 1.06
N MET A 230 7.41 13.93 0.05
CA MET A 230 5.98 14.17 0.21
C MET A 230 5.34 13.24 1.24
N VAL A 231 5.74 11.97 1.27
CA VAL A 231 5.18 10.99 2.22
C VAL A 231 5.60 11.30 3.67
N ALA A 232 6.74 11.96 3.87
CA ALA A 232 7.23 12.35 5.19
C ALA A 232 6.48 13.54 5.81
N GLU A 233 5.69 14.29 5.02
CA GLU A 233 4.97 15.51 5.43
C GLU A 233 3.53 15.27 5.90
#